data_AF-A0A7W1GBU9-F1
#
_entry.id   AF-A0A7W1GBU9-F1
#
_cell.length_a   1.000
_cell.length_b   1.000
_cell.length_c   1.000
_cell.angle_alpha   90.00
_cell.angle_beta   90.00
_cell.angle_gamma   90.00
#
_symmetry.space_group_name_H-M   'P 1'
#
loop_
_entity.id
_entity.type
_entity.pdbx_description
1 polymer ?
#
loop_
_entity_poly.entity_id
_entity_poly.type
_entity_poly.pdbx_seq_one_letter_code
_entity_poly.pdbx_strand_id
1 'polypeptide(L)'
;MTSSAVEQLPYPGRIVKRKEKDKTIVEAVQRRLNEMGCGPIDVDGDFGEETEKAVKLFQIRFPDADGQPLKVDGEMGTLTWSRMFGSQTVPVTNIAASDLLARVVEIAKSQIGIMEQPSGSNRGPEVDQYVTRCGLDPKGKFAWCAAFVYWCFDQVSKELARKNPVVKTAGVLAHWNGAGTQPGATRITKLKATNNPSLIKPGHIFIIDFGKGAGHTGLVEQVTSGKLVTIEGNTNDGGSREGIGVFRRTQRKIAQINKGFIEYA
;
A
#
# COMPACT_ATOMS: atom_id res chain seq x y z
N MET A 1 12.28 -2.87 39.15
CA MET A 1 12.22 -1.95 37.99
C MET A 1 10.97 -2.31 37.20
N THR A 2 9.89 -1.58 37.44
CA THR A 2 8.63 -1.78 36.72
C THR A 2 8.84 -1.33 35.28
N SER A 3 8.78 -2.28 34.34
CA SER A 3 8.63 -1.95 32.93
C SER A 3 7.39 -1.06 32.81
N SER A 4 7.60 0.23 32.57
CA SER A 4 6.52 1.14 32.21
C SER A 4 5.87 0.55 30.95
N ALA A 5 4.61 0.11 31.08
CA ALA A 5 3.86 -0.34 29.93
C ALA A 5 3.82 0.81 28.93
N VAL A 6 4.22 0.55 27.68
CA VAL A 6 4.18 1.57 26.63
C VAL A 6 2.77 2.11 26.55
N GLU A 7 2.60 3.42 26.71
CA GLU A 7 1.32 4.09 26.56
C GLU A 7 0.75 3.76 25.18
N GLN A 8 -0.38 3.05 25.15
CA GLN A 8 -1.00 2.62 23.90
C GLN A 8 -1.84 3.77 23.34
N LEU A 9 -1.19 4.67 22.60
CA LEU A 9 -1.86 5.78 21.93
C LEU A 9 -2.23 5.39 20.49
N PRO A 10 -3.52 5.27 20.13
CA PRO A 10 -3.94 4.96 18.76
C PRO A 10 -3.45 5.98 17.75
N TYR A 11 -3.09 5.51 16.55
CA TYR A 11 -2.70 6.39 15.46
C TYR A 11 -3.85 7.33 15.08
N PRO A 12 -3.64 8.65 15.04
CA PRO A 12 -4.72 9.63 14.92
C PRO A 12 -5.34 9.75 13.52
N GLY A 13 -5.05 8.80 12.61
CA GLY A 13 -5.56 8.81 11.24
C GLY A 13 -5.01 9.97 10.40
N ARG A 14 -3.87 10.55 10.80
CA ARG A 14 -3.12 11.58 10.08
C ARG A 14 -1.63 11.54 10.45
N ILE A 15 -0.78 12.04 9.56
CA ILE A 15 0.65 12.24 9.86
C ILE A 15 0.79 13.33 10.92
N VAL A 16 1.48 13.02 12.02
CA VAL A 16 1.82 13.99 13.07
C VAL A 16 3.17 14.64 12.74
N LYS A 17 3.23 15.97 12.71
CA LYS A 17 4.41 16.75 12.31
C LYS A 17 4.33 18.19 12.82
N ARG A 18 5.30 19.03 12.46
CA ARG A 18 5.29 20.45 12.81
C ARG A 18 3.96 21.13 12.49
N LYS A 19 3.53 22.02 13.41
CA LYS A 19 2.22 22.68 13.40
C LYS A 19 1.03 21.74 13.63
N GLU A 20 1.25 20.56 14.22
CA GLU A 20 0.18 19.75 14.78
C GLU A 20 -0.60 20.60 15.80
N LYS A 21 -1.93 20.52 15.74
CA LYS A 21 -2.83 21.34 16.56
C LYS A 21 -3.29 20.62 17.82
N ASP A 22 -3.20 19.30 17.81
CA ASP A 22 -3.61 18.44 18.91
C ASP A 22 -2.51 18.37 19.97
N LYS A 23 -2.59 19.28 20.94
CA LYS A 23 -1.60 19.40 22.02
C LYS A 23 -1.44 18.10 22.81
N THR A 24 -2.52 17.38 23.08
CA THR A 24 -2.50 16.11 23.81
C THR A 24 -1.64 15.07 23.09
N ILE A 25 -1.78 14.97 21.76
CA ILE A 25 -0.93 14.09 20.95
C ILE A 25 0.53 14.54 20.97
N VAL A 26 0.78 15.84 20.84
CA VAL A 26 2.15 16.37 20.83
C VAL A 26 2.85 16.12 22.17
N GLU A 27 2.17 16.36 23.29
CA GLU A 27 2.72 16.08 24.62
C GLU A 27 3.04 14.60 24.81
N ALA A 28 2.16 13.69 24.37
CA ALA A 28 2.42 12.25 24.43
C ALA A 28 3.64 11.85 23.60
N VAL A 29 3.79 12.43 22.39
CA VAL A 29 4.99 12.25 21.55
C VAL A 29 6.23 12.77 22.25
N GLN A 30 6.20 13.97 22.83
CA GLN A 30 7.36 14.58 23.51
C GLN A 30 7.80 13.75 24.72
N ARG A 31 6.86 13.31 25.58
CA ARG A 31 7.15 12.39 26.69
C ARG A 31 7.82 11.12 26.18
N ARG A 32 7.28 10.53 25.11
CA ARG A 32 7.79 9.29 24.55
C ARG A 32 9.17 9.44 23.93
N LEU A 33 9.46 10.56 23.26
CA LEU A 33 10.79 10.87 22.75
C LEU A 33 11.83 10.97 23.88
N ASN A 34 11.46 11.61 25.00
CA ASN A 34 12.32 11.68 26.19
C ASN A 34 12.60 10.28 26.77
N GLU A 35 11.57 9.45 26.95
CA GLU A 35 11.71 8.07 27.44
C GLU A 35 12.59 7.20 26.54
N MET A 36 12.49 7.40 25.22
CA MET A 36 13.27 6.65 24.22
C MET A 36 14.66 7.25 23.98
N GLY A 37 15.11 8.15 24.87
CA GLY A 37 16.45 8.74 24.85
C GLY A 37 16.70 9.71 23.69
N CYS A 38 15.65 10.18 23.03
CA CYS A 38 15.72 11.13 21.91
C CYS A 38 15.55 12.59 22.37
N GLY A 39 15.51 12.83 23.68
CA GLY A 39 15.54 14.15 24.32
C GLY A 39 16.80 14.38 25.17
N PRO A 40 16.72 15.25 26.19
CA PRO A 40 15.51 15.90 26.70
C PRO A 40 14.99 17.01 25.76
N ILE A 41 13.67 17.06 25.61
CA ILE A 41 12.92 18.19 25.04
C ILE A 41 11.78 18.57 25.99
N ASP A 42 11.33 19.83 25.91
CA ASP A 42 10.18 20.30 26.68
C ASP A 42 8.89 19.57 26.25
N VAL A 43 8.02 19.30 27.22
CA VAL A 43 6.69 18.70 27.00
C VAL A 43 5.65 19.82 27.11
N ASP A 44 5.61 20.68 26.10
CA ASP A 44 4.80 21.90 26.04
C ASP A 44 3.58 21.79 25.11
N GLY A 45 3.44 20.65 24.41
CA GLY A 45 2.39 20.43 23.43
C GLY A 45 2.58 21.20 22.13
N ASP A 46 3.74 21.83 21.89
CA ASP A 46 4.11 22.44 20.62
C ASP A 46 5.02 21.53 19.79
N PHE A 47 4.57 21.19 18.58
CA PHE A 47 5.41 20.47 17.64
C PHE A 47 6.28 21.49 16.90
N GLY A 48 7.26 22.03 17.64
CA GLY A 48 8.25 22.98 17.18
C GLY A 48 9.46 22.33 16.51
N GLU A 49 10.54 23.10 16.37
CA GLU A 49 11.79 22.65 15.72
C GLU A 49 12.52 21.59 16.55
N GLU A 50 12.55 21.74 17.88
CA GLU A 50 13.22 20.79 18.77
C GLU A 50 12.49 19.43 18.78
N THR A 51 11.15 19.42 18.81
CA THR A 51 10.34 18.20 18.64
C THR A 51 10.62 17.54 17.28
N GLU A 52 10.74 18.31 16.19
CA GLU A 52 11.08 17.77 14.87
C GLU A 52 12.48 17.12 14.83
N LYS A 53 13.49 17.77 15.43
CA LYS A 53 14.85 17.22 15.54
C LYS A 53 14.87 15.93 16.35
N ALA A 54 14.14 15.89 17.47
CA ALA A 54 14.02 14.69 18.29
C ALA A 54 13.33 13.54 17.55
N VAL A 55 12.29 13.83 16.75
CA VAL A 55 11.66 12.81 15.88
C VAL A 55 12.64 12.31 14.82
N LYS A 56 13.43 13.18 14.19
CA LYS A 56 14.47 12.75 13.23
C LYS A 56 15.52 11.88 13.92
N LEU A 57 15.95 12.22 15.13
CA LEU A 57 16.87 11.41 15.93
C LEU A 57 16.28 10.03 16.24
N PHE A 58 15.00 9.98 16.60
CA PHE A 58 14.27 8.73 16.77
C PHE A 58 14.27 7.89 15.48
N GLN A 59 13.95 8.49 14.34
CA GLN A 59 13.94 7.81 13.04
C GLN A 59 15.32 7.30 12.62
N ILE A 60 16.40 7.97 13.03
CA ILE A 60 17.79 7.51 12.82
C ILE A 60 18.12 6.30 13.69
N ARG A 61 17.74 6.33 14.97
CA ARG A 61 18.14 5.34 15.97
C ARG A 61 17.34 4.05 15.90
N PHE A 62 16.08 4.13 15.48
CA PHE A 62 15.17 3.01 15.56
C PHE A 62 14.69 2.58 14.17
N PRO A 63 14.83 1.29 13.81
CA PRO A 63 14.15 0.75 12.65
C PRO A 63 12.64 0.59 12.93
N ASP A 64 11.86 0.28 11.89
CA ASP A 64 10.48 -0.15 12.03
C ASP A 64 10.36 -1.54 12.69
N ALA A 65 9.13 -2.01 12.89
CA ALA A 65 8.87 -3.29 13.57
C ALA A 65 9.49 -4.52 12.88
N ASP A 66 9.78 -4.43 11.57
CA ASP A 66 10.41 -5.51 10.79
C ASP A 66 11.93 -5.29 10.62
N GLY A 67 12.52 -4.36 11.37
CA GLY A 67 13.95 -4.08 11.33
C GLY A 67 14.39 -3.22 10.13
N GLN A 68 13.45 -2.65 9.36
CA GLN A 68 13.80 -1.80 8.21
C GLN A 68 14.02 -0.34 8.64
N PRO A 69 14.94 0.40 8.01
CA PRO A 69 15.14 1.81 8.31
C PRO A 69 13.86 2.64 8.16
N LEU A 70 13.60 3.50 9.15
CA LEU A 70 12.60 4.55 9.04
C LEU A 70 13.10 5.65 8.11
N LYS A 71 12.18 6.33 7.44
CA LYS A 71 12.51 7.54 6.68
C LYS A 71 12.77 8.67 7.67
N VAL A 72 13.92 9.34 7.54
CA VAL A 72 14.31 10.44 8.42
C VAL A 72 13.77 11.76 7.83
N ASP A 73 12.52 12.08 8.15
CA ASP A 73 11.82 13.25 7.62
C ASP A 73 11.17 14.14 8.70
N GLY A 74 11.22 13.73 9.98
CA GLY A 74 10.56 14.46 11.06
C GLY A 74 9.03 14.32 11.04
N GLU A 75 8.49 13.47 10.17
CA GLU A 75 7.06 13.21 10.06
C GLU A 75 6.71 11.84 10.66
N MET A 76 5.71 11.82 11.53
CA MET A 76 5.27 10.62 12.23
C MET A 76 4.07 9.98 11.51
N GLY A 77 4.37 9.23 10.45
CA GLY A 77 3.42 8.30 9.83
C GLY A 77 3.27 7.00 10.63
N THR A 78 2.46 6.07 10.13
CA THR A 78 2.15 4.79 10.80
C THR A 78 3.39 3.94 11.12
N LEU A 79 4.44 3.96 10.29
CA LEU A 79 5.68 3.23 10.61
C LEU A 79 6.38 3.81 11.84
N THR A 80 6.64 5.12 11.84
CA THR A 80 7.21 5.83 13.00
C THR A 80 6.34 5.64 14.24
N TRP A 81 5.01 5.77 14.08
CA TRP A 81 4.04 5.62 15.15
C TRP A 81 4.04 4.21 15.75
N SER A 82 4.00 3.18 14.90
CA SER A 82 4.01 1.77 15.33
C SER A 82 5.28 1.43 16.11
N ARG A 83 6.42 2.02 15.73
CA ARG A 83 7.67 1.82 16.45
C ARG A 83 7.66 2.50 17.82
N MET A 84 7.01 3.65 17.91
CA MET A 84 6.97 4.48 19.12
C MET A 84 5.94 3.97 20.16
N PHE A 85 4.73 3.65 19.69
CA PHE A 85 3.56 3.32 20.53
C PHE A 85 3.08 1.85 20.39
N GLY A 86 3.71 1.07 19.51
CA GLY A 86 3.39 -0.36 19.28
C GLY A 86 2.58 -0.63 18.02
N SER A 87 2.75 -1.79 17.39
CA SER A 87 2.08 -2.16 16.14
C SER A 87 0.56 -2.36 16.29
N GLN A 88 0.08 -2.59 17.51
CA GLN A 88 -1.35 -2.70 17.84
C GLN A 88 -2.08 -1.36 17.81
N THR A 89 -1.36 -0.23 17.84
CA THR A 89 -1.96 1.11 17.85
C THR A 89 -2.21 1.67 16.45
N VAL A 90 -1.78 0.95 15.41
CA VAL A 90 -1.98 1.34 14.01
C VAL A 90 -3.04 0.45 13.35
N PRO A 91 -3.85 0.99 12.42
CA PRO A 91 -4.91 0.21 11.78
C PRO A 91 -4.37 -1.02 11.04
N VAL A 92 -5.04 -2.15 11.26
CA VAL A 92 -4.90 -3.37 10.46
C VAL A 92 -6.21 -3.57 9.70
N THR A 93 -6.11 -3.80 8.39
CA THR A 93 -7.28 -4.16 7.58
C THR A 93 -7.02 -5.47 6.84
N ASN A 94 -7.82 -6.48 7.14
CA ASN A 94 -7.85 -7.77 6.46
C ASN A 94 -9.25 -8.17 5.95
N ILE A 95 -10.24 -7.28 6.08
CA ILE A 95 -11.61 -7.49 5.59
C ILE A 95 -11.84 -6.59 4.37
N ALA A 96 -12.22 -7.20 3.24
CA ALA A 96 -12.56 -6.49 2.01
C ALA A 96 -13.86 -5.69 2.16
N ALA A 97 -14.03 -4.62 1.37
CA ALA A 97 -15.22 -3.78 1.43
C ALA A 97 -16.49 -4.42 0.83
N SER A 98 -16.35 -5.49 0.03
CA SER A 98 -17.46 -6.21 -0.60
C SER A 98 -17.11 -7.67 -0.89
N ASP A 99 -18.13 -8.50 -1.13
CA ASP A 99 -17.96 -9.91 -1.55
C ASP A 99 -17.18 -10.02 -2.87
N LEU A 100 -17.43 -9.10 -3.82
CA LEU A 100 -16.66 -8.99 -5.06
C LEU A 100 -15.16 -8.86 -4.76
N LEU A 101 -14.78 -7.89 -3.92
CA LEU A 101 -13.39 -7.61 -3.60
C LEU A 101 -12.73 -8.74 -2.81
N ALA A 102 -13.47 -9.39 -1.91
CA ALA A 102 -13.00 -10.56 -1.19
C ALA A 102 -12.66 -11.71 -2.16
N ARG A 103 -13.58 -12.06 -3.06
CA ARG A 103 -13.38 -13.11 -4.06
C ARG A 103 -12.27 -12.78 -5.05
N VAL A 104 -12.11 -11.51 -5.44
CA VAL A 104 -11.03 -11.08 -6.33
C VAL A 104 -9.66 -11.34 -5.69
N VAL A 105 -9.52 -11.09 -4.38
CA VAL A 105 -8.30 -11.43 -3.65
C VAL A 105 -8.06 -12.94 -3.66
N GLU A 106 -9.08 -13.77 -3.45
CA GLU A 106 -8.94 -15.24 -3.51
C GLU A 106 -8.54 -15.74 -4.92
N ILE A 107 -9.15 -15.20 -5.98
CA ILE A 107 -8.72 -15.49 -7.36
C ILE A 107 -7.26 -15.09 -7.56
N ALA A 108 -6.86 -13.90 -7.13
CA ALA A 108 -5.47 -13.47 -7.26
C ALA A 108 -4.48 -14.37 -6.50
N LYS A 109 -4.85 -14.82 -5.28
CA LYS A 109 -4.05 -15.76 -4.49
C LYS A 109 -3.81 -17.07 -5.22
N SER A 110 -4.82 -17.59 -5.91
CA SER A 110 -4.71 -18.84 -6.68
C SER A 110 -3.68 -18.77 -7.82
N GLN A 111 -3.31 -17.57 -8.25
CA GLN A 111 -2.36 -17.35 -9.34
C GLN A 111 -0.92 -17.14 -8.85
N ILE A 112 -0.67 -17.08 -7.54
CA ILE A 112 0.70 -16.93 -7.00
C ILE A 112 1.57 -18.10 -7.47
N GLY A 113 2.74 -17.79 -8.03
CA GLY A 113 3.66 -18.79 -8.59
C GLY A 113 3.44 -19.10 -10.07
N ILE A 114 2.44 -18.50 -10.73
CA ILE A 114 2.36 -18.50 -12.19
C ILE A 114 3.52 -17.67 -12.75
N MET A 115 4.27 -18.28 -13.67
CA MET A 115 5.49 -17.72 -14.25
C MET A 115 5.36 -17.55 -15.76
N GLU A 116 6.11 -16.60 -16.29
CA GLU A 116 6.33 -16.47 -17.73
C GLU A 116 7.04 -17.70 -18.31
N GLN A 117 6.68 -18.05 -19.54
CA GLN A 117 7.24 -19.18 -20.28
C GLN A 117 7.53 -18.75 -21.72
N PRO A 118 8.82 -18.54 -22.09
CA PRO A 118 10.01 -18.58 -21.22
C PRO A 118 10.10 -17.38 -20.27
N SER A 119 10.88 -17.49 -19.20
CA SER A 119 11.05 -16.41 -18.21
C SER A 119 11.57 -15.12 -18.85
N GLY A 120 10.97 -13.97 -18.52
CA GLY A 120 11.34 -12.64 -19.04
C GLY A 120 10.81 -12.35 -20.45
N SER A 121 9.92 -13.19 -20.98
CA SER A 121 9.32 -13.04 -22.31
C SER A 121 8.09 -12.12 -22.32
N ASN A 122 7.49 -11.83 -21.16
CA ASN A 122 6.14 -11.31 -21.02
C ASN A 122 5.06 -12.21 -21.64
N ARG A 123 5.29 -13.53 -21.66
CA ARG A 123 4.43 -14.55 -22.29
C ARG A 123 4.31 -15.80 -21.45
N GLY A 124 3.29 -16.61 -21.74
CA GLY A 124 3.08 -17.92 -21.12
C GLY A 124 1.62 -18.34 -21.22
N PRO A 125 1.28 -19.63 -21.05
CA PRO A 125 -0.09 -20.11 -21.24
C PRO A 125 -1.14 -19.34 -20.41
N GLU A 126 -0.83 -19.00 -19.16
CA GLU A 126 -1.69 -18.23 -18.27
C GLU A 126 -1.54 -16.72 -18.47
N VAL A 127 -0.31 -16.24 -18.66
CA VAL A 127 -0.02 -14.81 -18.92
C VAL A 127 -0.76 -14.32 -20.17
N ASP A 128 -0.79 -15.14 -21.22
CA ASP A 128 -1.49 -14.85 -22.46
C ASP A 128 -3.01 -14.73 -22.26
N GLN A 129 -3.58 -15.49 -21.33
CA GLN A 129 -5.00 -15.38 -20.98
C GLN A 129 -5.29 -14.04 -20.31
N TYR A 130 -4.41 -13.56 -19.43
CA TYR A 130 -4.56 -12.25 -18.79
C TYR A 130 -4.59 -11.14 -19.84
N VAL A 131 -3.61 -11.14 -20.74
CA VAL A 131 -3.47 -10.14 -21.82
C VAL A 131 -4.67 -10.17 -22.77
N THR A 132 -5.12 -11.37 -23.16
CA THR A 132 -6.27 -11.55 -24.05
C THR A 132 -7.56 -10.99 -23.45
N ARG A 133 -7.76 -11.05 -22.11
CA ARG A 133 -8.95 -10.47 -21.48
C ARG A 133 -9.04 -8.97 -21.63
N CYS A 134 -7.92 -8.27 -21.77
CA CYS A 134 -7.90 -6.84 -22.11
C CYS A 134 -8.16 -6.56 -23.60
N GLY A 135 -8.31 -7.59 -24.45
CA GLY A 135 -8.51 -7.46 -25.89
C GLY A 135 -7.21 -7.20 -26.66
N LEU A 136 -6.06 -7.55 -26.08
CA LEU A 136 -4.76 -7.45 -26.73
C LEU A 136 -4.34 -8.80 -27.31
N ASP A 137 -3.60 -8.78 -28.42
CA ASP A 137 -2.95 -9.98 -28.95
C ASP A 137 -1.77 -10.35 -28.02
N PRO A 138 -1.79 -11.51 -27.34
CA PRO A 138 -0.70 -11.92 -26.49
C PRO A 138 0.63 -12.06 -27.24
N LYS A 139 0.65 -12.16 -28.58
CA LYS A 139 1.90 -12.15 -29.35
C LYS A 139 2.71 -10.86 -29.19
N GLY A 140 2.10 -9.77 -28.76
CA GLY A 140 2.81 -8.55 -28.38
C GLY A 140 3.55 -8.69 -27.05
N LYS A 141 4.64 -7.94 -26.87
CA LYS A 141 5.39 -7.89 -25.60
C LYS A 141 4.83 -6.76 -24.73
N PHE A 142 3.85 -7.08 -23.89
CA PHE A 142 3.21 -6.10 -23.01
C PHE A 142 3.53 -6.38 -21.55
N ALA A 143 3.78 -5.32 -20.78
CA ALA A 143 3.68 -5.43 -19.33
C ALA A 143 2.24 -5.86 -18.98
N TRP A 144 2.09 -6.90 -18.16
CA TRP A 144 0.82 -7.59 -17.95
C TRP A 144 0.25 -7.45 -16.52
N CYS A 145 0.83 -6.58 -15.68
CA CYS A 145 0.36 -6.35 -14.31
C CYS A 145 -1.10 -5.86 -14.25
N ALA A 146 -1.48 -4.88 -15.07
CA ALA A 146 -2.87 -4.40 -15.13
C ALA A 146 -3.81 -5.42 -15.81
N ALA A 147 -3.31 -6.18 -16.78
CA ALA A 147 -4.08 -7.24 -17.43
C ALA A 147 -4.42 -8.37 -16.45
N PHE A 148 -3.48 -8.74 -15.59
CA PHE A 148 -3.69 -9.67 -14.48
C PHE A 148 -4.80 -9.19 -13.53
N VAL A 149 -4.76 -7.92 -13.10
CA VAL A 149 -5.82 -7.33 -12.26
C VAL A 149 -7.18 -7.38 -12.96
N TYR A 150 -7.25 -6.97 -14.22
CA TYR A 150 -8.48 -7.02 -15.00
C TYR A 150 -9.04 -8.45 -15.11
N TRP A 151 -8.17 -9.43 -15.37
CA TRP A 151 -8.53 -10.84 -15.44
C TRP A 151 -9.08 -11.38 -14.11
N CYS A 152 -8.50 -11.00 -12.97
CA CYS A 152 -8.99 -11.43 -11.65
C CYS A 152 -10.44 -10.97 -11.43
N PHE A 153 -10.73 -9.70 -11.72
CA PHE A 153 -12.11 -9.18 -11.66
C PHE A 153 -13.03 -9.84 -12.70
N ASP A 154 -12.51 -10.19 -13.88
CA ASP A 154 -13.29 -10.86 -14.93
C ASP A 154 -13.72 -12.27 -14.53
N GLN A 155 -12.88 -13.03 -13.83
CA GLN A 155 -13.25 -14.35 -13.29
C GLN A 155 -14.41 -14.23 -12.31
N VAL A 156 -14.26 -13.38 -11.29
CA VAL A 156 -15.30 -13.21 -10.25
C VAL A 156 -16.57 -12.62 -10.85
N SER A 157 -16.46 -11.70 -11.80
CA SER A 157 -17.65 -11.09 -12.42
C SER A 157 -18.46 -12.12 -13.20
N LYS A 158 -17.82 -13.11 -13.83
CA LYS A 158 -18.52 -14.23 -14.49
C LYS A 158 -19.19 -15.15 -13.49
N GLU A 159 -18.50 -15.50 -12.40
CA GLU A 159 -19.09 -16.30 -11.31
C GLU A 159 -20.33 -15.63 -10.72
N LEU A 160 -20.29 -14.30 -10.58
CA LEU A 160 -21.40 -13.49 -10.07
C LEU A 160 -22.41 -13.07 -11.14
N ALA A 161 -22.28 -13.57 -12.38
CA ALA A 161 -23.13 -13.22 -13.52
C ALA A 161 -23.33 -11.70 -13.72
N ARG A 162 -22.27 -10.90 -13.49
CA ARG A 162 -22.26 -9.44 -13.61
C ARG A 162 -21.24 -8.95 -14.62
N LYS A 163 -21.40 -7.69 -15.05
CA LYS A 163 -20.38 -7.02 -15.85
C LYS A 163 -19.13 -6.75 -15.00
N ASN A 164 -17.95 -6.98 -15.58
CA ASN A 164 -16.69 -6.61 -14.97
C ASN A 164 -16.64 -5.09 -14.72
N PRO A 165 -16.52 -4.65 -13.46
CA PRO A 165 -16.54 -3.23 -13.13
C PRO A 165 -15.20 -2.54 -13.38
N VAL A 166 -14.13 -3.24 -13.76
CA VAL A 166 -12.81 -2.63 -13.98
C VAL A 166 -12.71 -2.00 -15.37
N VAL A 167 -12.02 -0.87 -15.49
CA VAL A 167 -11.71 -0.26 -16.80
C VAL A 167 -10.93 -1.27 -17.64
N LYS A 168 -11.43 -1.63 -18.83
CA LYS A 168 -10.78 -2.61 -19.72
C LYS A 168 -9.54 -2.02 -20.38
N THR A 169 -8.37 -2.20 -19.76
CA THR A 169 -7.07 -1.77 -20.28
C THR A 169 -5.92 -2.55 -19.63
N ALA A 170 -4.82 -2.72 -20.36
CA ALA A 170 -3.55 -3.19 -19.79
C ALA A 170 -2.62 -2.03 -19.37
N GLY A 171 -3.01 -0.77 -19.60
CA GLY A 171 -2.22 0.40 -19.24
C GLY A 171 -2.51 0.88 -17.81
N VAL A 172 -1.50 0.91 -16.96
CA VAL A 172 -1.64 1.31 -15.53
C VAL A 172 -2.20 2.73 -15.36
N LEU A 173 -1.69 3.72 -16.11
CA LEU A 173 -2.20 5.10 -16.02
C LEU A 173 -3.53 5.28 -16.75
N ALA A 174 -3.77 4.52 -17.82
CA ALA A 174 -5.09 4.50 -18.47
C ALA A 174 -6.16 3.98 -17.51
N HIS A 175 -5.84 2.95 -16.71
CA HIS A 175 -6.69 2.42 -15.66
C HIS A 175 -6.98 3.49 -14.60
N TRP A 176 -5.95 4.15 -14.05
CA TRP A 176 -6.14 5.24 -13.07
C TRP A 176 -6.97 6.40 -13.60
N ASN A 177 -6.76 6.82 -14.83
CA ASN A 177 -7.51 7.94 -15.42
C ASN A 177 -8.95 7.55 -15.70
N GLY A 178 -9.18 6.37 -16.30
CA GLY A 178 -10.53 5.86 -16.57
C GLY A 178 -11.34 5.62 -15.30
N ALA A 179 -10.71 5.12 -14.24
CA ALA A 179 -11.35 4.96 -12.93
C ALA A 179 -11.81 6.30 -12.32
N GLY A 180 -11.21 7.42 -12.73
CA GLY A 180 -11.61 8.75 -12.28
C GLY A 180 -12.96 9.22 -12.84
N THR A 181 -13.45 8.59 -13.91
CA THR A 181 -14.69 8.97 -14.59
C THR A 181 -15.70 7.82 -14.65
N GLN A 182 -15.34 6.63 -14.16
CA GLN A 182 -16.19 5.45 -14.26
C GLN A 182 -17.12 5.33 -13.05
N PRO A 183 -18.45 5.18 -13.25
CA PRO A 183 -19.37 4.89 -12.16
C PRO A 183 -18.98 3.61 -11.42
N GLY A 184 -19.08 3.61 -10.09
CA GLY A 184 -18.68 2.48 -9.25
C GLY A 184 -17.17 2.34 -9.02
N ALA A 185 -16.37 3.32 -9.46
CA ALA A 185 -14.94 3.39 -9.18
C ALA A 185 -14.62 4.61 -8.30
N THR A 186 -13.88 4.40 -7.20
CA THR A 186 -13.42 5.46 -6.30
C THR A 186 -11.89 5.52 -6.28
N ARG A 187 -11.33 6.71 -6.53
CA ARG A 187 -9.88 6.94 -6.41
C ARG A 187 -9.50 7.47 -5.03
N ILE A 188 -8.63 6.75 -4.36
CA ILE A 188 -7.99 7.16 -3.10
C ILE A 188 -6.59 7.64 -3.45
N THR A 189 -6.37 8.96 -3.44
CA THR A 189 -5.06 9.53 -3.80
C THR A 189 -3.97 9.16 -2.79
N LYS A 190 -2.70 9.21 -3.21
CA LYS A 190 -1.54 9.05 -2.31
C LYS A 190 -1.71 9.84 -1.01
N LEU A 191 -2.07 11.12 -1.10
CA LEU A 191 -2.21 11.98 0.08
C LEU A 191 -3.26 11.44 1.06
N LYS A 192 -4.43 11.02 0.56
CA LYS A 192 -5.48 10.43 1.40
C LYS A 192 -5.02 9.11 2.03
N ALA A 193 -4.38 8.24 1.25
CA ALA A 193 -3.91 6.94 1.71
C ALA A 193 -2.79 7.05 2.76
N THR A 194 -1.84 7.97 2.59
CA THR A 194 -0.76 8.19 3.56
C THR A 194 -1.31 8.77 4.87
N ASN A 195 -2.25 9.71 4.80
CA ASN A 195 -2.85 10.29 5.99
C ASN A 195 -3.72 9.28 6.73
N ASN A 196 -4.61 8.58 6.00
CA ASN A 196 -5.51 7.61 6.60
C ASN A 196 -5.40 6.23 5.92
N PRO A 197 -4.44 5.39 6.36
CA PRO A 197 -4.26 4.03 5.85
C PRO A 197 -5.49 3.12 6.02
N SER A 198 -6.40 3.44 6.95
CA SER A 198 -7.62 2.65 7.15
C SER A 198 -8.60 2.72 5.97
N LEU A 199 -8.42 3.68 5.05
CA LEU A 199 -9.14 3.76 3.78
C LEU A 199 -8.77 2.65 2.81
N ILE A 200 -7.62 2.00 3.00
CA ILE A 200 -7.14 0.95 2.11
C ILE A 200 -7.66 -0.39 2.61
N LYS A 201 -8.34 -1.13 1.72
CA LYS A 201 -8.96 -2.43 2.02
C LYS A 201 -8.44 -3.51 1.06
N PRO A 202 -8.48 -4.79 1.48
CA PRO A 202 -8.29 -5.91 0.57
C PRO A 202 -9.17 -5.80 -0.69
N GLY A 203 -8.60 -6.14 -1.84
CA GLY A 203 -9.19 -6.01 -3.16
C GLY A 203 -9.00 -4.63 -3.81
N HIS A 204 -8.58 -3.60 -3.06
CA HIS A 204 -8.20 -2.32 -3.66
C HIS A 204 -6.99 -2.52 -4.59
N ILE A 205 -6.95 -1.74 -5.67
CA ILE A 205 -5.90 -1.81 -6.68
C ILE A 205 -4.93 -0.66 -6.43
N PHE A 206 -3.66 -0.93 -6.12
CA PHE A 206 -2.68 0.14 -5.97
C PHE A 206 -2.16 0.58 -7.34
N ILE A 207 -1.78 1.86 -7.47
CA ILE A 207 -1.20 2.42 -8.69
C ILE A 207 0.12 3.11 -8.36
N ILE A 208 1.18 2.68 -9.05
CA ILE A 208 2.49 3.32 -9.06
C ILE A 208 2.71 3.90 -10.46
N ASP A 209 3.08 5.17 -10.50
CA ASP A 209 3.43 5.93 -11.70
C ASP A 209 4.95 6.04 -11.78
N PHE A 210 5.56 5.42 -12.78
CA PHE A 210 7.00 5.52 -13.02
C PHE A 210 7.37 6.69 -13.98
N GLY A 211 6.37 7.47 -14.40
CA GLY A 211 6.53 8.51 -15.41
C GLY A 211 6.61 7.96 -16.82
N LYS A 212 6.55 8.87 -17.81
CA LYS A 212 6.64 8.54 -19.25
C LYS A 212 5.65 7.47 -19.73
N GLY A 213 4.48 7.39 -19.10
CA GLY A 213 3.44 6.41 -19.45
C GLY A 213 3.65 5.02 -18.83
N ALA A 214 4.75 4.78 -18.10
CA ALA A 214 5.00 3.53 -17.41
C ALA A 214 4.44 3.55 -15.97
N GLY A 215 4.09 2.38 -15.46
CA GLY A 215 3.61 2.23 -14.09
C GLY A 215 3.56 0.78 -13.66
N HIS A 216 3.19 0.55 -12.40
CA HIS A 216 2.96 -0.78 -11.85
C HIS A 216 1.67 -0.82 -11.02
N THR A 217 1.05 -1.99 -10.95
CA THR A 217 -0.20 -2.19 -10.20
C THR A 217 -0.31 -3.62 -9.70
N GLY A 218 -1.25 -3.84 -8.79
CA GLY A 218 -1.60 -5.13 -8.22
C GLY A 218 -2.71 -4.95 -7.20
N LEU A 219 -3.07 -6.04 -6.54
CA LEU A 219 -4.15 -6.09 -5.58
C LEU A 219 -3.61 -6.02 -4.16
N VAL A 220 -4.28 -5.25 -3.31
CA VAL A 220 -4.07 -5.28 -1.86
C VAL A 220 -4.72 -6.55 -1.32
N GLU A 221 -3.95 -7.37 -0.62
CA GLU A 221 -4.44 -8.53 0.13
C GLU A 221 -4.70 -8.16 1.59
N GLN A 222 -3.84 -7.32 2.18
CA GLN A 222 -3.94 -6.90 3.58
C GLN A 222 -3.21 -5.57 3.81
N VAL A 223 -3.67 -4.81 4.80
CA VAL A 223 -2.95 -3.66 5.35
C VAL A 223 -2.51 -4.00 6.77
N THR A 224 -1.21 -3.91 7.05
CA THR A 224 -0.63 -4.19 8.36
C THR A 224 0.42 -3.13 8.68
N SER A 225 0.20 -2.37 9.76
CA SER A 225 1.17 -1.41 10.30
C SER A 225 1.75 -0.41 9.27
N GLY A 226 0.89 0.13 8.39
CA GLY A 226 1.34 1.07 7.34
C GLY A 226 2.04 0.43 6.14
N LYS A 227 2.11 -0.90 6.13
CA LYS A 227 2.56 -1.73 5.03
C LYS A 227 1.38 -2.47 4.41
N LEU A 228 1.61 -3.00 3.23
CA LEU A 228 0.67 -3.75 2.44
C LEU A 228 1.24 -5.13 2.19
N VAL A 229 0.37 -6.14 2.35
CA VAL A 229 0.51 -7.38 1.62
C VAL A 229 -0.20 -7.21 0.29
N THR A 230 0.49 -7.49 -0.81
CA THR A 230 -0.02 -7.33 -2.17
C THR A 230 0.22 -8.56 -3.03
N ILE A 231 -0.65 -8.77 -4.02
CA ILE A 231 -0.51 -9.79 -5.05
C ILE A 231 -0.37 -9.10 -6.39
N GLU A 232 0.74 -9.38 -7.08
CA GLU A 232 1.19 -8.58 -8.21
C GLU A 232 1.61 -9.49 -9.36
N GLY A 233 1.00 -9.30 -10.53
CA GLY A 233 1.47 -9.88 -11.78
C GLY A 233 2.58 -9.03 -12.40
N ASN A 234 3.36 -9.62 -13.31
CA ASN A 234 4.52 -9.01 -13.93
C ASN A 234 5.43 -8.36 -12.87
N THR A 235 5.81 -9.14 -11.87
CA THR A 235 6.80 -8.72 -10.89
C THR A 235 7.82 -9.83 -10.61
N ASN A 236 8.76 -9.57 -9.71
CA ASN A 236 9.70 -10.55 -9.18
C ASN A 236 9.98 -10.29 -7.69
N ASP A 237 10.70 -11.19 -7.04
CA ASP A 237 11.01 -11.11 -5.60
C ASP A 237 11.89 -9.89 -5.22
N GLY A 238 12.59 -9.29 -6.18
CA GLY A 238 13.62 -8.26 -5.95
C GLY A 238 13.23 -6.82 -6.28
N GLY A 239 12.00 -6.53 -6.71
CA GLY A 239 11.63 -5.16 -7.07
C GLY A 239 12.16 -4.68 -8.44
N SER A 240 12.66 -5.58 -9.28
CA SER A 240 13.18 -5.22 -10.60
C SER A 240 12.06 -4.76 -11.55
N ARG A 241 12.44 -4.01 -12.58
CA ARG A 241 11.54 -3.46 -13.60
C ARG A 241 10.93 -4.53 -14.51
N GLU A 242 11.65 -5.64 -14.72
CA GLU A 242 11.16 -6.77 -15.51
C GLU A 242 10.65 -7.85 -14.55
N GLY A 243 9.33 -8.04 -14.54
CA GLY A 243 8.70 -9.13 -13.82
C GLY A 243 8.80 -10.44 -14.58
N ILE A 244 8.63 -11.54 -13.86
CA ILE A 244 8.69 -12.90 -14.43
C ILE A 244 7.47 -13.75 -14.04
N GLY A 245 6.55 -13.22 -13.23
CA GLY A 245 5.44 -13.99 -12.70
C GLY A 245 4.55 -13.22 -11.74
N VAL A 246 3.66 -13.98 -11.08
CA VAL A 246 2.75 -13.49 -10.05
C VAL A 246 3.33 -13.80 -8.66
N PHE A 247 3.53 -12.76 -7.86
CA PHE A 247 4.15 -12.88 -6.55
C PHE A 247 3.34 -12.19 -5.46
N ARG A 248 3.44 -12.71 -4.25
CA ARG A 248 2.98 -12.03 -3.03
C ARG A 248 4.13 -11.21 -2.46
N ARG A 249 3.89 -9.93 -2.17
CA ARG A 249 4.82 -9.05 -1.44
C ARG A 249 4.24 -8.69 -0.10
N THR A 250 5.00 -8.88 0.97
CA THR A 250 4.50 -8.71 2.35
C THR A 250 4.92 -7.39 3.01
N GLN A 251 5.82 -6.63 2.38
CA GLN A 251 6.50 -5.49 2.99
C GLN A 251 6.36 -4.19 2.18
N ARG A 252 5.38 -4.11 1.27
CA ARG A 252 5.19 -2.91 0.45
C ARG A 252 4.73 -1.75 1.32
N LYS A 253 5.51 -0.66 1.37
CA LYS A 253 5.14 0.51 2.18
C LYS A 253 4.05 1.31 1.45
N ILE A 254 3.01 1.76 2.15
CA ILE A 254 1.98 2.64 1.54
C ILE A 254 2.62 3.89 0.91
N ALA A 255 3.67 4.41 1.53
CA ALA A 255 4.42 5.56 1.01
C ALA A 255 5.07 5.35 -0.37
N GLN A 256 5.30 4.09 -0.79
CA GLN A 256 5.82 3.76 -2.13
C GLN A 256 4.73 3.85 -3.22
N ILE A 257 3.45 3.81 -2.84
CA ILE A 257 2.33 3.99 -3.77
C ILE A 257 2.20 5.49 -4.09
N ASN A 258 2.85 5.91 -5.18
CA ASN A 258 3.01 7.33 -5.47
C ASN A 258 1.82 7.97 -6.22
N LYS A 259 0.89 7.17 -6.79
CA LYS A 259 -0.33 7.68 -7.43
C LYS A 259 -1.54 7.57 -6.50
N GLY A 260 -1.85 6.35 -6.06
CA GLY A 260 -2.97 6.09 -5.16
C GLY A 260 -3.54 4.67 -5.31
N PHE A 261 -4.79 4.50 -4.91
CA PHE A 261 -5.53 3.25 -4.95
C PHE A 261 -6.88 3.44 -5.64
N ILE A 262 -7.41 2.37 -6.22
CA ILE A 262 -8.73 2.33 -6.83
C ILE A 262 -9.57 1.29 -6.08
N GLU A 263 -10.76 1.68 -5.69
CA GLU A 263 -11.82 0.81 -5.18
C GLU A 263 -12.89 0.65 -6.26
N TYR A 264 -13.33 -0.59 -6.50
CA TYR A 264 -14.44 -0.92 -7.39
C TYR A 264 -15.58 -1.58 -6.62
N ALA A 265 -16.82 -1.20 -6.95
CA ALA A 265 -18.06 -1.76 -6.41
C ALA A 265 -18.77 -2.71 -7.40
#